data_AF-A0A256ZUW9-F1
#
_entry.id   AF-A0A256ZUW9-F1
#
_cell.length_a   1.000
_cell.length_b   1.000
_cell.length_c   1.000
_cell.angle_alpha   90.00
_cell.angle_beta   90.00
_cell.angle_gamma   90.00
#
_symmetry.space_group_name_H-M   'P 1'
#
loop_
_entity.id
_entity.type
_entity.pdbx_description
1 polymer ?
#
loop_
_entity_poly.entity_id
_entity_poly.type
_entity_poly.pdbx_seq_one_letter_code
_entity_poly.pdbx_strand_id
1 'polypeptide(L)'
;MLIQLKVDWRKTPYPVSFEVTAHGIISLRESLLRKIYPIADAFVQLTQKTDPPGMIGAYCIQTLITFEKQPLVEAVSQGVYDASGQVFYDFVPKTQDLAVRHGGGTNVHQGIGSQYANAKYKKVMSTGDRIALELLRAKKMGKLDKIVT
;
A
#
# COMPACT_ATOMS: atom_id res chain seq x y z
N MET A 1 27.34 11.56 27.79
CA MET A 1 27.08 10.12 27.62
C MET A 1 25.58 9.91 27.74
N LEU A 2 24.86 9.77 26.63
CA LEU A 2 23.40 9.53 26.63
C LEU A 2 23.15 8.06 26.97
N ILE A 3 22.64 7.79 28.16
CA ILE A 3 22.22 6.45 28.57
C ILE A 3 20.84 6.23 27.97
N GLN A 4 20.76 5.59 26.81
CA GLN A 4 19.50 5.14 26.26
C GLN A 4 19.01 3.95 27.10
N LEU A 5 18.09 4.21 28.03
CA LEU A 5 17.41 3.18 28.81
C LEU A 5 16.63 2.26 27.85
N LYS A 6 16.96 0.96 27.85
CA LYS A 6 16.15 -0.04 27.13
C LYS A 6 14.82 -0.20 27.89
N VAL A 7 13.71 0.05 27.20
CA VAL A 7 12.36 -0.18 27.74
C VAL A 7 12.18 -1.68 28.02
N ASP A 8 11.85 -2.04 29.26
CA ASP A 8 11.48 -3.39 29.65
C ASP A 8 9.96 -3.58 29.53
N TRP A 9 9.53 -4.02 28.34
CA TRP A 9 8.12 -4.25 28.03
C TRP A 9 7.46 -5.33 28.89
N ARG A 10 8.22 -6.15 29.65
CA ARG A 10 7.63 -7.14 30.56
C ARG A 10 6.99 -6.51 31.80
N LYS A 11 7.35 -5.25 32.09
CA LYS A 11 6.84 -4.49 33.25
C LYS A 11 5.60 -3.66 32.93
N THR A 12 5.15 -3.65 31.68
CA THR A 12 3.94 -2.90 31.30
C THR A 12 2.70 -3.57 31.90
N PRO A 13 1.78 -2.81 32.54
CA PRO A 13 0.50 -3.36 33.00
C PRO A 13 -0.46 -3.66 31.84
N TYR A 14 -0.13 -3.18 30.63
CA TYR A 14 -0.93 -3.37 29.44
C TYR A 14 -0.66 -4.75 28.80
N PRO A 15 -1.69 -5.50 28.39
CA PRO A 15 -1.47 -6.74 27.64
C PRO A 15 -0.81 -6.45 26.30
N VAL A 16 -0.05 -7.42 25.77
CA VAL A 16 0.42 -7.35 24.38
C VAL A 16 -0.79 -7.33 23.46
N SER A 17 -0.99 -6.22 22.74
CA SER A 17 -2.07 -6.02 21.80
C SER A 17 -1.54 -5.53 20.46
N PHE A 18 -2.36 -5.71 19.41
CA PHE A 18 -2.12 -5.15 18.08
C PHE A 18 -3.10 -4.01 17.80
N GLU A 19 -3.50 -3.29 18.85
CA GLU A 19 -4.38 -2.14 18.72
C GLU A 19 -3.67 -1.04 17.92
N VAL A 20 -4.33 -0.55 16.88
CA VAL A 20 -3.78 0.48 16.01
C VAL A 20 -3.79 1.80 16.77
N THR A 21 -2.62 2.28 17.17
CA THR A 21 -2.46 3.54 17.92
C THR A 21 -1.97 4.69 17.05
N ALA A 22 -1.24 4.40 15.98
CA ALA A 22 -0.67 5.41 15.09
C ALA A 22 -0.43 4.86 13.69
N HIS A 23 -0.21 5.79 12.76
CA HIS A 23 0.24 5.51 11.41
C HIS A 23 1.52 6.29 11.12
N GLY A 24 2.43 5.71 10.35
CA GLY A 24 3.68 6.33 9.93
C GLY A 24 3.77 6.45 8.41
N ILE A 25 4.51 7.46 7.94
CA ILE A 25 4.87 7.58 6.53
C ILE A 25 6.10 6.71 6.29
N ILE A 26 6.01 5.83 5.31
CA ILE A 26 7.12 5.02 4.85
C ILE A 26 7.18 5.07 3.32
N SER A 27 8.39 5.03 2.77
CA SER A 27 8.61 4.75 1.36
C SER A 27 8.93 3.27 1.17
N LEU A 28 8.40 2.68 0.11
CA LEU A 28 8.82 1.34 -0.33
C LEU A 28 10.10 1.44 -1.16
N ARG A 29 10.95 0.42 -1.08
CA ARG A 29 12.02 0.21 -2.07
C ARG A 29 11.40 0.17 -3.46
N GLU A 30 11.95 0.95 -4.39
CA GLU A 30 11.37 1.11 -5.73
C GLU A 30 11.19 -0.21 -6.47
N SER A 31 12.13 -1.15 -6.33
CA SER A 31 12.03 -2.47 -6.95
C SER A 31 10.89 -3.36 -6.41
N LEU A 32 10.23 -2.97 -5.32
CA LEU A 32 9.01 -3.62 -4.82
C LEU A 32 7.76 -3.12 -5.53
N LEU A 33 7.79 -1.93 -6.13
CA LEU A 33 6.65 -1.37 -6.84
C LEU A 33 6.19 -2.31 -7.97
N ARG A 34 7.14 -2.94 -8.69
CA ARG A 34 6.86 -3.94 -9.75
C ARG A 34 6.10 -5.17 -9.25
N LYS A 35 6.15 -5.47 -7.95
CA LYS A 35 5.48 -6.62 -7.34
C LYS A 35 4.10 -6.28 -6.79
N ILE A 36 3.91 -5.06 -6.29
CA ILE A 36 2.64 -4.66 -5.67
C ILE A 36 1.58 -4.24 -6.69
N TYR A 37 1.96 -3.60 -7.81
CA TYR A 37 0.99 -3.14 -8.81
C TYR A 37 0.19 -4.30 -9.44
N PRO A 38 0.80 -5.43 -9.83
CA PRO A 38 0.04 -6.57 -10.34
C PRO A 38 -0.97 -7.14 -9.32
N ILE A 39 -0.66 -7.10 -8.02
CA ILE A 39 -1.56 -7.54 -6.96
C ILE A 39 -2.75 -6.59 -6.86
N ALA A 40 -2.50 -5.28 -6.91
CA ALA A 40 -3.53 -4.26 -6.91
C ALA A 40 -4.46 -4.37 -8.14
N ASP A 41 -3.90 -4.57 -9.33
CA ASP A 41 -4.66 -4.75 -10.57
C ASP A 41 -5.50 -6.03 -10.54
N ALA A 42 -4.91 -7.14 -10.08
CA ALA A 42 -5.62 -8.41 -9.93
C ALA A 42 -6.79 -8.30 -8.95
N PHE A 43 -6.63 -7.57 -7.84
CA PHE A 43 -7.70 -7.31 -6.89
C PHE A 43 -8.87 -6.55 -7.54
N VAL A 44 -8.59 -5.43 -8.23
CA VAL A 44 -9.64 -4.65 -8.91
C VAL A 44 -10.34 -5.50 -9.98
N GLN A 45 -9.59 -6.20 -10.82
CA GLN A 45 -10.17 -7.06 -11.86
C GLN A 45 -11.00 -8.21 -11.29
N LEU A 46 -10.58 -8.79 -10.16
CA LEU A 46 -11.34 -9.83 -9.49
C LEU A 46 -12.66 -9.28 -8.98
N THR A 47 -12.64 -8.16 -8.26
CA THR A 47 -13.88 -7.54 -7.73
C THR A 47 -14.87 -7.19 -8.85
N GLN A 48 -14.40 -6.72 -10.00
CA GLN A 48 -15.27 -6.45 -11.16
C GLN A 48 -15.99 -7.70 -11.69
N LYS A 49 -15.36 -8.88 -11.57
CA LYS A 49 -15.93 -10.16 -12.02
C LYS A 49 -16.85 -10.78 -10.96
N THR A 50 -16.44 -10.72 -9.69
CA THR A 50 -17.14 -11.42 -8.60
C THR A 50 -18.25 -10.59 -7.98
N ASP A 51 -18.11 -9.26 -7.99
CA ASP A 51 -19.01 -8.32 -7.32
C ASP A 51 -19.19 -7.04 -8.16
N PRO A 52 -19.91 -7.08 -9.30
CA PRO A 52 -20.12 -5.92 -10.15
C PRO A 52 -20.80 -4.76 -9.41
N PRO A 53 -20.37 -3.49 -9.58
CA PRO A 53 -19.44 -2.99 -10.60
C PRO A 53 -17.95 -3.17 -10.26
N GLY A 54 -17.63 -3.79 -9.13
CA GLY A 54 -16.28 -3.96 -8.59
C GLY A 54 -15.86 -2.83 -7.67
N MET A 55 -14.58 -2.85 -7.27
CA MET A 55 -14.02 -1.85 -6.38
C MET A 55 -14.01 -0.45 -7.03
N ILE A 56 -14.80 0.47 -6.47
CA ILE A 56 -14.83 1.89 -6.84
C ILE A 56 -14.18 2.72 -5.74
N GLY A 57 -13.23 3.57 -6.12
CA GLY A 57 -12.59 4.52 -5.20
C GLY A 57 -11.38 3.94 -4.47
N ALA A 58 -11.22 4.30 -3.19
CA ALA A 58 -10.05 3.96 -2.40
C ALA A 58 -10.21 2.61 -1.70
N TYR A 59 -9.13 1.82 -1.70
CA TYR A 59 -8.99 0.57 -0.95
C TYR A 59 -7.57 0.46 -0.38
N CYS A 60 -7.36 -0.48 0.53
CA CYS A 60 -6.06 -0.76 1.12
C CYS A 60 -5.81 -2.27 1.19
N ILE A 61 -4.64 -2.70 0.69
CA ILE A 61 -4.15 -4.07 0.86
C ILE A 61 -3.09 -4.05 1.95
N GLN A 62 -3.45 -4.52 3.15
CA GLN A 62 -2.54 -4.54 4.28
C GLN A 62 -1.58 -5.72 4.13
N THR A 63 -0.31 -5.41 3.94
CA THR A 63 0.67 -6.37 3.43
C THR A 63 1.88 -6.45 4.35
N LEU A 64 2.26 -7.67 4.71
CA LEU A 64 3.55 -8.00 5.29
C LEU A 64 4.53 -8.31 4.16
N ILE A 65 5.73 -7.73 4.19
CA ILE A 65 6.79 -8.04 3.23
C ILE A 65 7.80 -8.94 3.92
N THR A 66 7.87 -10.19 3.47
CA THR A 66 8.83 -11.19 3.97
C THR A 66 9.85 -11.55 2.90
N PHE A 67 10.78 -12.46 3.19
CA PHE A 67 11.78 -12.97 2.26
C PHE A 67 11.61 -14.46 2.07
N GLU A 68 11.56 -14.91 0.83
CA GLU A 68 11.50 -16.34 0.49
C GLU A 68 12.58 -16.68 -0.55
N LYS A 69 13.01 -17.95 -0.55
CA LYS A 69 13.90 -18.48 -1.59
C LYS A 69 13.13 -18.52 -2.91
N GLN A 70 13.68 -17.88 -3.93
CA GLN A 70 13.17 -17.93 -5.30
C GLN A 70 14.14 -18.74 -6.17
N PRO A 71 13.65 -19.66 -7.03
CA PRO A 71 14.47 -20.31 -8.04
C PRO A 71 14.95 -19.26 -9.05
N LEU A 72 16.21 -19.37 -9.48
CA LEU A 72 16.82 -18.39 -10.40
C LEU A 72 16.15 -18.46 -11.77
N VAL A 73 15.18 -17.58 -12.03
CA VAL A 73 14.73 -17.25 -13.37
C VAL A 73 15.48 -15.98 -13.74
N GLU A 74 16.45 -16.10 -14.66
CA GLU A 74 17.33 -15.06 -15.23
C GLU A 74 17.35 -13.74 -14.45
N ALA A 75 18.45 -13.48 -13.73
CA ALA A 75 18.69 -12.31 -12.87
C ALA A 75 18.31 -10.95 -13.49
N VAL A 76 18.31 -10.86 -14.83
CA VAL A 76 17.91 -9.68 -15.62
C VAL A 76 16.39 -9.40 -15.52
N SER A 77 15.55 -10.43 -15.47
CA SER A 77 14.08 -10.29 -15.41
C SER A 77 13.57 -9.78 -14.05
N GLN A 78 14.39 -9.89 -13.00
CA GLN A 78 14.04 -9.53 -11.63
C GLN A 78 14.71 -8.24 -11.13
N GLY A 79 15.53 -7.58 -11.96
CA GLY A 79 16.22 -6.34 -11.60
C GLY A 79 17.26 -6.51 -10.48
N VAL A 80 17.87 -7.70 -10.40
CA VAL A 80 18.89 -8.04 -9.39
C VAL A 80 20.22 -8.17 -10.13
N TYR A 81 21.03 -7.12 -10.10
CA TYR A 81 22.25 -7.04 -10.90
C TYR A 81 23.46 -7.74 -10.25
N ASP A 82 23.38 -8.11 -8.95
CA ASP A 82 24.56 -8.49 -8.15
C ASP A 82 24.50 -9.89 -7.48
N ALA A 83 23.54 -10.75 -7.83
CA ALA A 83 23.42 -12.07 -7.20
C ALA A 83 23.98 -13.19 -8.09
N SER A 84 25.25 -13.58 -7.86
CA SER A 84 25.85 -14.78 -8.43
C SER A 84 25.56 -16.00 -7.54
N GLY A 85 24.50 -16.75 -7.84
CA GLY A 85 24.15 -17.99 -7.14
C GLY A 85 22.99 -18.72 -7.81
N GLN A 86 22.74 -19.99 -7.44
CA GLN A 86 21.60 -20.79 -7.95
C GLN A 86 20.26 -20.47 -7.26
N VAL A 87 20.32 -19.76 -6.12
CA VAL A 87 19.15 -19.40 -5.31
C VAL A 87 19.30 -17.95 -4.87
N PHE A 88 18.23 -17.18 -4.99
CA PHE A 88 18.17 -15.80 -4.51
C PHE A 88 17.03 -15.65 -3.51
N TYR A 89 17.24 -14.87 -2.44
CA TYR A 89 16.16 -14.51 -1.52
C TYR A 89 15.55 -13.21 -1.99
N ASP A 90 14.26 -13.24 -2.31
CA ASP A 90 13.55 -12.07 -2.79
C ASP A 90 12.39 -11.72 -1.85
N PHE A 91 12.00 -10.46 -1.91
CA PHE A 91 10.86 -9.93 -1.18
C PHE A 91 9.55 -10.55 -1.68
N VAL A 92 8.74 -11.07 -0.77
CA VAL A 92 7.43 -11.64 -1.06
C VAL A 92 6.37 -10.90 -0.25
N PRO A 93 5.43 -10.20 -0.90
CA PRO A 93 4.28 -9.60 -0.22
C PRO A 93 3.29 -10.70 0.20
N LYS A 94 2.82 -10.65 1.45
CA LYS A 94 1.75 -11.48 1.99
C LYS A 94 0.64 -10.57 2.51
N THR A 95 -0.54 -10.67 1.90
CA THR A 95 -1.72 -9.91 2.33
C THR A 95 -2.25 -10.49 3.63
N GLN A 96 -2.36 -9.64 4.65
CA GLN A 96 -2.95 -9.99 5.94
C GLN A 96 -4.44 -9.59 6.00
N ASP A 97 -4.77 -8.40 5.50
CA ASP A 97 -6.11 -7.81 5.60
C ASP A 97 -6.40 -6.88 4.40
N LEU A 98 -7.68 -6.59 4.18
CA LEU A 98 -8.18 -5.75 3.10
C LEU A 98 -9.20 -4.74 3.63
N ALA A 99 -8.99 -3.46 3.35
CA ALA A 99 -10.01 -2.44 3.50
C ALA A 99 -10.60 -2.08 2.15
N VAL A 100 -11.89 -2.38 1.92
CA VAL A 100 -12.66 -2.01 0.71
C VAL A 100 -13.18 -0.57 0.76
N ARG A 101 -12.41 0.31 1.42
CA ARG A 101 -12.65 1.74 1.60
C ARG A 101 -11.33 2.44 1.88
N HIS A 102 -11.36 3.75 2.09
CA HIS A 102 -10.18 4.47 2.57
C HIS A 102 -9.67 3.84 3.89
N GLY A 103 -8.37 3.55 3.95
CA GLY A 103 -7.69 3.04 5.16
C GLY A 103 -7.25 4.18 6.07
N GLY A 104 -7.18 3.94 7.38
CA GLY A 104 -6.76 4.95 8.38
C GLY A 104 -5.35 5.48 8.14
N GLY A 105 -4.47 4.65 7.55
CA GLY A 105 -3.11 5.02 7.18
C GLY A 105 -3.02 6.24 6.27
N THR A 106 -4.08 6.60 5.54
CA THR A 106 -4.07 7.79 4.67
C THR A 106 -4.03 9.12 5.43
N ASN A 107 -4.29 9.10 6.75
CA ASN A 107 -4.33 10.33 7.56
C ASN A 107 -2.97 11.03 7.63
N VAL A 108 -1.87 10.27 7.56
CA VAL A 108 -0.51 10.81 7.64
C VAL A 108 -0.16 11.78 6.52
N HIS A 109 -0.92 11.76 5.42
CA HIS A 109 -0.65 12.56 4.24
C HIS A 109 -1.80 13.52 3.89
N GLN A 110 -2.66 13.86 4.85
CA GLN A 110 -3.78 14.81 4.63
C GLN A 110 -3.27 16.21 4.27
N GLY A 111 -2.33 16.76 5.05
CA GLY A 111 -1.82 18.12 4.82
C GLY A 111 -0.68 18.23 3.81
N ILE A 112 0.06 17.14 3.59
CA ILE A 112 1.29 17.15 2.77
C ILE A 112 1.16 16.36 1.46
N GLY A 113 0.08 15.57 1.31
CA GLY A 113 -0.11 14.66 0.18
C GLY A 113 0.83 13.46 0.22
N SER A 114 0.49 12.39 -0.50
CA SER A 114 1.33 11.19 -0.50
C SER A 114 2.54 11.35 -1.41
N GLN A 115 3.67 10.76 -1.06
CA GLN A 115 4.91 10.83 -1.86
C GLN A 115 4.66 10.41 -3.33
N TYR A 116 3.88 9.35 -3.52
CA TYR A 116 3.55 8.82 -4.85
C TYR A 116 2.51 9.66 -5.60
N ALA A 117 1.45 10.11 -4.93
CA ALA A 117 0.43 10.93 -5.58
C ALA A 117 0.97 12.32 -5.93
N ASN A 118 1.81 12.91 -5.08
CA ASN A 118 2.42 14.21 -5.35
C ASN A 118 3.28 14.17 -6.61
N ALA A 119 4.09 13.12 -6.78
CA ALA A 119 4.88 12.92 -8.00
C ALA A 119 3.99 12.80 -9.25
N LYS A 120 2.90 12.02 -9.16
CA LYS A 120 1.96 11.81 -10.28
C LYS A 120 1.19 13.08 -10.66
N TYR A 121 0.68 13.81 -9.68
CA TYR A 121 -0.21 14.96 -9.89
C TYR A 121 0.53 16.30 -9.91
N LYS A 122 1.83 16.31 -9.61
CA LYS A 122 2.68 17.52 -9.51
C LYS A 122 2.10 18.59 -8.58
N LYS A 123 1.42 18.15 -7.52
CA LYS A 123 0.83 19.00 -6.47
C LYS A 123 0.57 18.18 -5.21
N VAL A 124 0.37 18.83 -4.08
CA VAL A 124 -0.12 18.19 -2.85
C VAL A 124 -1.44 17.47 -3.15
N MET A 125 -1.45 16.15 -2.96
CA MET A 125 -2.59 15.29 -3.25
C MET A 125 -2.76 14.23 -2.14
N SER A 126 -3.74 14.44 -1.27
CA SER A 126 -4.20 13.42 -0.34
C SER A 126 -5.18 12.43 -0.99
N THR A 127 -5.51 11.35 -0.29
CA THR A 127 -6.58 10.42 -0.73
C THR A 127 -7.94 11.12 -0.75
N GLY A 128 -8.20 12.03 0.20
CA GLY A 128 -9.42 12.85 0.21
C GLY A 128 -9.51 13.74 -1.02
N ASP A 129 -8.43 14.46 -1.35
CA ASP A 129 -8.35 15.29 -2.57
C ASP A 129 -8.56 14.46 -3.83
N ARG A 130 -8.01 13.24 -3.86
CA ARG A 130 -8.17 12.32 -4.98
C ARG A 130 -9.62 11.87 -5.16
N ILE A 131 -10.32 11.54 -4.06
CA ILE A 131 -11.74 11.18 -4.09
C ILE A 131 -12.58 12.38 -4.56
N ALA A 132 -12.34 13.57 -4.01
CA ALA A 132 -13.02 14.80 -4.41
C ALA A 132 -12.80 15.13 -5.91
N LEU A 133 -11.58 14.90 -6.41
CA LEU A 133 -11.26 15.06 -7.83
C LEU A 133 -12.06 14.09 -8.71
N GLU A 134 -12.32 12.85 -8.24
CA GLU A 134 -13.14 11.90 -8.98
C GLU A 134 -14.60 12.33 -9.04
N LEU A 135 -15.16 12.78 -7.91
CA LEU A 135 -16.52 13.33 -7.84
C LEU A 135 -16.68 14.52 -8.80
N LEU A 136 -15.71 15.44 -8.82
CA LEU A 136 -15.72 16.59 -9.72
C LEU A 136 -15.69 16.16 -11.20
N ARG A 137 -14.87 15.16 -11.55
CA ARG A 137 -14.76 14.63 -12.91
C ARG A 137 -16.05 13.94 -13.33
N ALA A 138 -16.57 13.04 -12.51
CA ALA A 138 -17.82 12.35 -12.76
C ALA A 138 -18.99 13.32 -12.94
N LYS A 139 -19.09 14.35 -12.09
CA LYS A 139 -20.09 15.42 -12.24
C LYS A 139 -19.95 16.15 -13.58
N LYS A 140 -18.74 16.57 -13.95
CA LYS A 140 -18.48 17.26 -15.23
C LYS A 140 -18.80 16.38 -16.45
N MET A 141 -18.63 15.07 -16.32
CA MET A 141 -18.89 14.09 -17.38
C MET A 141 -20.33 13.56 -17.39
N GLY A 142 -21.19 13.99 -16.45
CA GLY A 142 -22.54 13.44 -16.31
C GLY A 142 -22.56 11.95 -15.96
N LYS A 143 -21.55 11.45 -15.23
CA LYS A 143 -21.33 10.03 -14.90
C LYS A 143 -21.28 9.77 -13.39
N LEU A 144 -22.03 10.54 -12.60
CA LEU A 144 -22.06 10.35 -11.14
C LEU A 144 -22.63 8.98 -10.76
N ASP A 145 -23.63 8.50 -11.51
CA ASP A 145 -24.26 7.19 -11.42
C ASP A 145 -23.26 6.01 -11.45
N LYS A 146 -22.06 6.22 -12.01
CA LYS A 146 -21.03 5.19 -12.08
C LYS A 146 -20.17 5.05 -10.83
N ILE A 147 -20.24 6.01 -9.92
CA ILE A 147 -19.34 6.08 -8.75
C ILE A 147 -20.10 6.25 -7.43
N VAL A 148 -21.42 6.27 -7.49
CA VAL A 148 -22.31 6.27 -6.32
C VAL A 148 -23.28 5.11 -6.46
N THR A 149 -23.74 4.61 -5.33
CA THR A 149 -24.70 3.50 -5.20
C THR A 149 -25.77 3.92 -4.23
#